data_AF-A0A3A4QU58-F1
#
_entry.id   AF-A0A3A4QU58-F1
#
_cell.length_a   1.000
_cell.length_b   1.000
_cell.length_c   1.000
_cell.angle_alpha   90.00
_cell.angle_beta   90.00
_cell.angle_gamma   90.00
#
_symmetry.space_group_name_H-M   'P 1'
#
loop_
_entity.id
_entity.type
_entity.pdbx_description
1 polymer ?
#
loop_
_entity_poly.entity_id
_entity_poly.type
_entity_poly.pdbx_seq_one_letter_code
_entity_poly.pdbx_strand_id
1 'polypeptide(L)'
;MIAKNRWSQIIGNRIWLIAGIFMLALGALIYMTQRSPADIYFTRFFGINQELFGPGFGLPGSLGNVLPAFFHVLGLSLITSALTSGSRKQCLLICVGWFMINAVMETGQKYKDIAIRLTPDFFDRLPFLEATRTYFLNGTFDPVDIAAAGCGAFLAFLLMHLVKTDIRQ
;
A
#
# COMPACT_ATOMS: atom_id res chain seq x y z
N MET A 1 -31.26 -3.38 22.64
CA MET A 1 -30.83 -3.94 21.33
C MET A 1 -29.72 -3.15 20.62
N ILE A 2 -29.11 -2.11 21.24
CA ILE A 2 -28.12 -1.22 20.57
C ILE A 2 -26.65 -1.69 20.78
N ALA A 3 -26.37 -2.46 21.84
CA ALA A 3 -24.99 -2.84 22.19
C ALA A 3 -24.38 -3.90 21.26
N LYS A 4 -25.16 -4.84 20.72
CA LYS A 4 -24.66 -5.98 19.92
C LYS A 4 -23.97 -5.53 18.62
N ASN A 5 -24.45 -4.45 18.02
CA ASN A 5 -23.94 -3.93 16.74
C ASN A 5 -22.66 -3.09 16.90
N ARG A 6 -22.38 -2.55 18.10
CA ARG A 6 -21.15 -1.78 18.36
C ARG A 6 -19.94 -2.69 18.51
N TRP A 7 -20.09 -3.83 19.20
CA TRP A 7 -19.00 -4.77 19.44
C TRP A 7 -18.57 -5.51 18.17
N SER A 8 -19.52 -5.92 17.32
CA SER A 8 -19.23 -6.52 16.01
C SER A 8 -18.45 -5.58 15.11
N GLN A 9 -18.81 -4.29 15.10
CA GLN A 9 -18.07 -3.27 14.34
C GLN A 9 -16.66 -3.03 14.88
N ILE A 10 -16.47 -2.97 16.22
CA ILE A 10 -15.14 -2.81 16.82
C ILE A 10 -14.24 -4.00 16.47
N ILE A 11 -14.75 -5.22 16.57
CA ILE A 11 -13.99 -6.44 16.25
C ILE A 11 -13.64 -6.45 14.77
N GLY A 12 -14.61 -6.19 13.89
CA GLY A 12 -14.38 -6.10 12.44
C GLY A 12 -13.31 -5.07 12.07
N ASN A 13 -13.36 -3.88 12.69
CA ASN A 13 -12.36 -2.83 12.45
C ASN A 13 -10.96 -3.24 12.92
N ARG A 14 -10.84 -3.91 14.06
CA ARG A 14 -9.55 -4.44 14.54
C ARG A 14 -8.97 -5.48 13.59
N ILE A 15 -9.81 -6.39 13.09
CA ILE A 15 -9.40 -7.39 12.11
C ILE A 15 -8.87 -6.71 10.85
N TRP A 16 -9.57 -5.69 10.32
CA TRP A 16 -9.10 -4.96 9.14
C TRP A 16 -7.81 -4.17 9.37
N LEU A 17 -7.66 -3.57 10.55
CA LEU A 17 -6.42 -2.89 10.91
C LEU A 17 -5.25 -3.87 10.95
N ILE A 18 -5.40 -5.00 11.63
CA ILE A 18 -4.36 -6.02 11.76
C ILE A 18 -4.04 -6.63 10.39
N ALA A 19 -5.06 -7.01 9.62
CA ALA A 19 -4.89 -7.57 8.29
C ALA A 19 -4.19 -6.57 7.36
N GLY A 20 -4.57 -5.30 7.40
CA GLY A 20 -3.95 -4.26 6.59
C GLY A 20 -2.49 -4.02 6.95
N ILE A 21 -2.15 -3.93 8.26
CA ILE A 21 -0.77 -3.83 8.74
C ILE A 21 0.04 -5.05 8.29
N PHE A 22 -0.53 -6.25 8.42
CA PHE A 22 0.11 -7.49 7.99
C PHE A 22 0.42 -7.48 6.48
N MET A 23 -0.53 -7.02 5.64
CA MET A 23 -0.29 -6.92 4.19
C MET A 23 0.82 -5.91 3.86
N LEU A 24 0.86 -4.77 4.55
CA LEU A 24 1.96 -3.80 4.36
C LEU A 24 3.31 -4.36 4.80
N ALA A 25 3.35 -5.07 5.93
CA ALA A 25 4.55 -5.74 6.41
C ALA A 25 5.04 -6.81 5.41
N LEU A 26 4.12 -7.57 4.81
CA LEU A 26 4.44 -8.56 3.80
C LEU A 26 5.00 -7.92 2.52
N GLY A 27 4.37 -6.84 2.04
CA GLY A 27 4.89 -6.06 0.91
C GLY A 27 6.28 -5.47 1.19
N ALA A 28 6.48 -4.90 2.37
CA ALA A 28 7.77 -4.38 2.80
C ALA A 28 8.84 -5.48 2.88
N LEU A 29 8.50 -6.65 3.42
CA LEU A 29 9.43 -7.78 3.50
C LEU A 29 9.85 -8.28 2.11
N ILE A 30 8.91 -8.37 1.17
CA ILE A 30 9.22 -8.70 -0.23
C ILE A 30 10.17 -7.65 -0.81
N TYR A 31 9.90 -6.37 -0.59
CA TYR A 31 10.76 -5.28 -1.05
C TYR A 31 12.18 -5.38 -0.50
N MET A 32 12.32 -5.73 0.80
CA MET A 32 13.62 -5.91 1.47
C MET A 32 14.41 -7.14 1.01
N THR A 33 13.74 -8.13 0.41
CA THR A 33 14.42 -9.32 -0.16
C THR A 33 14.93 -9.08 -1.58
N GLN A 34 14.41 -8.07 -2.28
CA GLN A 34 14.69 -7.86 -3.70
C GLN A 34 15.44 -6.57 -4.02
N ARG A 35 15.49 -5.63 -3.09
CA ARG A 35 16.16 -4.33 -3.27
C ARG A 35 17.29 -4.18 -2.28
N SER A 36 18.35 -3.50 -2.73
CA SER A 36 19.45 -3.13 -1.83
C SER A 36 18.89 -2.29 -0.68
N PRO A 37 19.36 -2.49 0.56
CA PRO A 37 19.01 -1.64 1.70
C PRO A 37 19.27 -0.15 1.45
N ALA A 38 20.18 0.18 0.52
CA ALA A 38 20.40 1.55 0.10
C ALA A 38 19.19 2.14 -0.64
N ASP A 39 18.35 1.38 -1.31
CA ASP A 39 17.24 1.91 -2.12
C ASP A 39 15.91 1.97 -1.38
N ILE A 40 15.87 1.44 -0.16
CA ILE A 40 14.66 1.38 0.67
C ILE A 40 14.72 2.50 1.71
N TYR A 41 13.65 3.29 1.81
CA TYR A 41 13.62 4.42 2.75
C TYR A 41 13.78 3.97 4.22
N PHE A 42 13.01 2.97 4.65
CA PHE A 42 12.94 2.58 6.05
C PHE A 42 14.22 1.89 6.55
N THR A 43 14.95 1.18 5.70
CA THR A 43 16.25 0.59 6.08
C THR A 43 17.24 1.68 6.42
N ARG A 44 17.31 2.77 5.64
CA ARG A 44 18.12 3.95 5.99
C ARG A 44 17.66 4.57 7.29
N PHE A 45 16.36 4.75 7.47
CA PHE A 45 15.77 5.32 8.69
C PHE A 45 16.13 4.51 9.95
N PHE A 46 16.13 3.17 9.86
CA PHE A 46 16.47 2.27 10.97
C PHE A 46 17.96 1.88 11.02
N GLY A 47 18.83 2.45 10.17
CA GLY A 47 20.27 2.15 10.15
C GLY A 47 20.62 0.73 9.67
N ILE A 48 19.73 0.08 8.90
CA ILE A 48 19.94 -1.24 8.31
C ILE A 48 20.74 -1.07 7.01
N ASN A 49 22.06 -1.31 7.10
CA ASN A 49 22.99 -1.11 5.98
C ASN A 49 23.43 -2.42 5.31
N GLN A 50 22.97 -3.57 5.80
CA GLN A 50 23.30 -4.88 5.26
C GLN A 50 22.06 -5.54 4.66
N GLU A 51 22.27 -6.31 3.59
CA GLU A 51 21.23 -7.14 3.02
C GLU A 51 20.75 -8.14 4.08
N LEU A 52 19.44 -8.20 4.30
CA LEU A 52 18.84 -9.15 5.25
C LEU A 52 18.92 -10.59 4.75
N PHE A 53 18.97 -10.77 3.43
CA PHE A 53 19.02 -12.06 2.78
C PHE A 53 20.04 -12.01 1.63
N GLY A 54 20.78 -13.10 1.43
CA GLY A 54 21.85 -13.14 0.42
C GLY A 54 21.35 -13.08 -1.03
N PRO A 55 22.26 -12.84 -1.99
CA PRO A 55 21.93 -12.78 -3.40
C PRO A 55 21.25 -14.07 -3.87
N GLY A 56 20.07 -13.94 -4.48
CA GLY A 56 19.24 -15.06 -4.96
C GLY A 56 18.14 -15.52 -3.99
N PHE A 57 18.05 -14.93 -2.79
CA PHE A 57 16.95 -15.17 -1.87
C PHE A 57 15.80 -14.19 -2.15
N GLY A 58 14.73 -14.69 -2.79
CA GLY A 58 13.57 -13.86 -3.11
C GLY A 58 12.61 -14.57 -4.04
N LEU A 59 11.44 -13.96 -4.25
CA LEU A 59 10.50 -14.43 -5.27
C LEU A 59 11.10 -14.24 -6.67
N PRO A 60 10.64 -15.02 -7.67
CA PRO A 60 10.99 -14.78 -9.07
C PRO A 60 10.78 -13.31 -9.42
N GLY A 61 11.70 -12.71 -10.18
CA GLY A 61 11.75 -11.27 -10.41
C GLY A 61 10.42 -10.65 -10.87
N SER A 62 9.63 -11.36 -11.67
CA SER A 62 8.31 -10.90 -12.10
C SER A 62 7.27 -10.85 -10.97
N LEU A 63 7.30 -11.79 -10.02
CA LEU A 63 6.30 -11.86 -8.96
C LEU A 63 6.61 -10.85 -7.85
N GLY A 64 7.86 -10.76 -7.42
CA GLY A 64 8.21 -9.85 -6.32
C GLY A 64 8.28 -8.38 -6.72
N ASN A 65 8.40 -8.06 -8.00
CA ASN A 65 8.23 -6.67 -8.46
C ASN A 65 6.77 -6.22 -8.35
N VAL A 66 5.82 -7.13 -8.60
CA VAL A 66 4.38 -6.81 -8.72
C VAL A 66 3.62 -6.92 -7.40
N LEU A 67 4.00 -7.86 -6.54
CA LEU A 67 3.32 -8.10 -5.27
C LEU A 67 3.32 -6.89 -4.31
N PRO A 68 4.39 -6.08 -4.20
CA PRO A 68 4.36 -4.86 -3.40
C PRO A 68 3.24 -3.91 -3.81
N ALA A 69 3.02 -3.66 -5.12
CA ALA A 69 1.93 -2.80 -5.60
C ALA A 69 0.55 -3.33 -5.19
N PHE A 70 0.34 -4.64 -5.29
CA PHE A 70 -0.88 -5.30 -4.82
C PHE A 70 -1.08 -5.15 -3.31
N PHE A 71 -0.07 -5.51 -2.51
CA PHE A 71 -0.17 -5.49 -1.04
C PHE A 71 -0.30 -4.09 -0.48
N HIS A 72 0.31 -3.10 -1.12
CA HIS A 72 0.24 -1.70 -0.72
C HIS A 72 -1.19 -1.17 -0.80
N VAL A 73 -1.85 -1.34 -1.96
CA VAL A 73 -3.22 -0.88 -2.17
C VAL A 73 -4.22 -1.68 -1.33
N LEU A 74 -4.03 -3.00 -1.22
CA LEU A 74 -4.86 -3.85 -0.35
C LEU A 74 -4.74 -3.41 1.12
N GLY A 75 -3.51 -3.31 1.64
CA GLY A 75 -3.23 -3.01 3.04
C GLY A 75 -3.76 -1.64 3.44
N LEU A 76 -3.47 -0.60 2.66
CA LEU A 76 -3.95 0.77 2.93
C LEU A 76 -5.47 0.87 2.88
N SER A 77 -6.11 0.20 1.92
CA SER A 77 -7.57 0.17 1.83
C SER A 77 -8.21 -0.45 3.08
N LEU A 78 -7.66 -1.56 3.58
CA LEU A 78 -8.13 -2.20 4.81
C LEU A 78 -7.92 -1.32 6.04
N ILE A 79 -6.76 -0.69 6.17
CA ILE A 79 -6.45 0.23 7.29
C ILE A 79 -7.40 1.43 7.27
N THR A 80 -7.56 2.12 6.14
CA THR A 80 -8.45 3.29 6.04
C THR A 80 -9.91 2.91 6.32
N SER A 81 -10.33 1.72 5.90
CA SER A 81 -11.67 1.21 6.18
C SER A 81 -11.88 0.82 7.65
N ALA A 82 -10.83 0.40 8.35
CA ALA A 82 -10.88 0.17 9.80
C ALA A 82 -11.13 1.46 10.60
N LEU A 83 -10.68 2.59 10.06
CA LEU A 83 -10.80 3.91 10.70
C LEU A 83 -12.10 4.66 10.35
N THR A 84 -12.90 4.16 9.41
CA THR A 84 -14.09 4.85 8.90
C THR A 84 -15.38 4.08 9.17
N SER A 85 -16.51 4.81 9.21
CA SER A 85 -17.83 4.21 9.30
C SER A 85 -18.08 3.37 8.03
N GLY A 86 -18.36 2.08 8.19
CA GLY A 86 -18.24 1.10 7.11
C GLY A 86 -19.38 1.02 6.10
N SER A 87 -19.78 2.12 5.44
CA SER A 87 -20.77 2.01 4.35
C SER A 87 -20.14 1.46 3.06
N ARG A 88 -20.94 0.76 2.25
CA ARG A 88 -20.48 0.24 0.95
C ARG A 88 -19.90 1.32 0.05
N LYS A 89 -20.53 2.51 0.03
CA LYS A 89 -20.05 3.66 -0.75
C LYS A 89 -18.69 4.15 -0.24
N GLN A 90 -18.49 4.21 1.07
CA GLN A 90 -17.20 4.58 1.67
C GLN A 90 -16.12 3.53 1.35
N CYS A 91 -16.41 2.24 1.45
CA CYS A 91 -15.47 1.19 1.06
C CYS A 91 -15.04 1.31 -0.40
N LEU A 92 -16.00 1.58 -1.31
CA LEU A 92 -15.68 1.80 -2.73
C LEU A 92 -14.78 3.03 -2.91
N LEU A 93 -15.11 4.16 -2.28
CA LEU A 93 -14.32 5.39 -2.37
C LEU A 93 -12.89 5.20 -1.84
N ILE A 94 -12.72 4.44 -0.75
CA ILE A 94 -11.41 4.11 -0.19
C ILE A 94 -10.58 3.29 -1.20
N CYS A 95 -11.15 2.22 -1.75
CA CYS A 95 -10.47 1.37 -2.72
C CYS A 95 -10.10 2.14 -4.00
N VAL A 96 -11.03 2.91 -4.55
CA VAL A 96 -10.78 3.75 -5.74
C VAL A 96 -9.73 4.82 -5.41
N GLY A 97 -9.81 5.45 -4.25
CA GLY A 97 -8.85 6.47 -3.82
C GLY A 97 -7.43 5.92 -3.78
N TRP A 98 -7.21 4.80 -3.09
CA TRP A 98 -5.87 4.20 -3.01
C TRP A 98 -5.38 3.65 -4.35
N PHE A 99 -6.26 3.07 -5.16
CA PHE A 99 -5.91 2.69 -6.53
C PHE A 99 -5.46 3.90 -7.36
N MET A 100 -6.21 5.00 -7.33
CA MET A 100 -5.89 6.21 -8.08
C MET A 100 -4.59 6.86 -7.62
N ILE A 101 -4.34 6.92 -6.30
CA ILE A 101 -3.06 7.40 -5.77
C ILE A 101 -1.93 6.53 -6.32
N ASN A 102 -2.03 5.20 -6.24
CA ASN A 102 -1.01 4.31 -6.76
C ASN A 102 -0.81 4.50 -8.27
N ALA A 103 -1.89 4.57 -9.05
CA ALA A 103 -1.83 4.76 -10.50
C ALA A 103 -1.19 6.11 -10.88
N VAL A 104 -1.43 7.18 -10.12
CA VAL A 104 -0.78 8.49 -10.30
C VAL A 104 0.70 8.40 -9.98
N MET A 105 1.08 7.76 -8.86
CA MET A 105 2.48 7.58 -8.49
C MET A 105 3.25 6.77 -9.55
N GLU A 106 2.64 5.69 -10.03
CA GLU A 106 3.19 4.82 -11.07
C GLU A 106 3.34 5.57 -12.39
N THR A 107 2.29 6.30 -12.80
CA THR A 107 2.34 7.17 -13.99
C THR A 107 3.38 8.29 -13.84
N GLY A 108 3.62 8.78 -12.63
CA GLY A 108 4.68 9.73 -12.33
C GLY A 108 6.07 9.19 -12.67
N GLN A 109 6.32 7.89 -12.48
CA GLN A 109 7.56 7.24 -12.90
C GLN A 109 7.71 7.15 -14.43
N LYS A 110 6.60 7.18 -15.19
CA LYS A 110 6.62 7.28 -16.66
C LYS A 110 7.01 8.69 -17.12
N TYR A 111 6.53 9.72 -16.42
CA TYR A 111 6.77 11.14 -16.73
C TYR A 111 7.65 11.81 -15.67
N LYS A 112 8.84 11.23 -15.44
CA LYS A 112 9.75 11.58 -14.33
C LYS A 112 10.01 13.08 -14.21
N ASP A 113 10.33 13.75 -15.31
CA ASP A 113 10.65 15.18 -15.31
C ASP A 113 9.49 16.03 -14.80
N ILE A 114 8.26 15.69 -15.19
CA ILE A 114 7.06 16.39 -14.75
C ILE A 114 6.81 16.09 -13.27
N ALA A 115 6.86 14.81 -12.88
CA ALA A 115 6.63 14.40 -11.49
C ALA A 115 7.63 15.03 -10.50
N ILE A 116 8.92 15.07 -10.86
CA ILE A 116 9.97 15.72 -10.07
C ILE A 116 9.73 17.22 -9.97
N ARG A 117 9.34 17.90 -11.07
CA ARG A 117 9.03 19.34 -11.04
C ARG A 117 7.79 19.67 -10.20
N LEU A 118 6.79 18.78 -10.18
CA LEU A 118 5.58 18.94 -9.38
C LEU A 118 5.78 18.55 -7.90
N THR A 119 6.86 17.84 -7.57
CA THR A 119 7.18 17.50 -6.19
C THR A 119 7.60 18.77 -5.43
N PRO A 120 6.86 19.20 -4.38
CA PRO A 120 7.17 20.42 -3.66
C PRO A 120 8.46 20.32 -2.85
N ASP A 121 9.26 21.40 -2.80
CA ASP A 121 10.54 21.41 -2.06
C ASP A 121 10.40 21.17 -0.55
N PHE A 122 9.24 21.50 0.03
CA PHE A 122 9.02 21.25 1.45
C PHE A 122 8.91 19.75 1.79
N PHE A 123 8.72 18.87 0.79
CA PHE A 123 8.72 17.41 1.00
C PHE A 123 10.07 16.93 1.53
N ASP A 124 11.18 17.57 1.15
CA ASP A 124 12.53 17.23 1.62
C ASP A 124 12.72 17.43 3.14
N ARG A 125 11.77 18.11 3.80
CA ARG A 125 11.77 18.39 5.25
C ARG A 125 10.74 17.56 6.02
N LEU A 126 9.91 16.78 5.34
CA LEU A 126 8.86 15.99 5.95
C LEU A 126 9.26 14.51 5.92
N PRO A 127 9.32 13.84 7.08
CA PRO A 127 9.58 12.40 7.12
C PRO A 127 8.60 11.63 6.22
N PHE A 128 9.10 10.55 5.61
CA PHE A 128 8.48 9.74 4.56
C PHE A 128 8.29 10.41 3.18
N LEU A 129 8.14 11.73 3.11
CA LEU A 129 7.89 12.45 1.86
C LEU A 129 9.18 12.91 1.17
N GLU A 130 10.30 13.02 1.87
CA GLU A 130 11.61 13.36 1.31
C GLU A 130 12.09 12.33 0.29
N ALA A 131 11.60 11.09 0.38
CA ALA A 131 11.89 10.03 -0.59
C ALA A 131 11.16 10.20 -1.93
N THR A 132 10.18 11.11 -2.03
CA THR A 132 9.29 11.23 -3.20
C THR A 132 10.04 11.56 -4.50
N ARG A 133 10.99 12.51 -4.46
CA ARG A 133 11.80 12.84 -5.64
C ARG A 133 12.63 11.63 -6.10
N THR A 134 13.28 10.96 -5.15
CA THR A 134 14.09 9.75 -5.40
C THR A 134 13.23 8.61 -5.95
N TYR A 135 12.01 8.45 -5.46
CA TYR A 135 11.04 7.48 -5.97
C TYR A 135 10.75 7.70 -7.46
N PHE A 136 10.49 8.93 -7.90
CA PHE A 136 10.26 9.21 -9.32
C PHE A 136 11.53 9.09 -10.16
N LEU A 137 12.68 9.52 -9.64
CA LEU A 137 13.95 9.48 -10.34
C LEU A 137 14.38 8.04 -10.65
N ASN A 138 14.33 7.17 -9.64
CA ASN A 138 14.84 5.80 -9.70
C ASN A 138 13.77 4.77 -10.04
N GLY A 139 12.49 5.12 -9.97
CA GLY A 139 11.37 4.24 -10.33
C GLY A 139 11.30 3.92 -11.82
N THR A 140 10.61 2.83 -12.15
CA THR A 140 10.39 2.40 -13.54
C THR A 140 8.92 2.06 -13.69
N PHE A 141 8.24 2.76 -14.59
CA PHE A 141 6.84 2.49 -14.89
C PHE A 141 6.63 1.05 -15.36
N ASP A 142 5.76 0.33 -14.65
CA ASP A 142 5.28 -1.00 -15.03
C ASP A 142 3.74 -1.02 -15.09
N PRO A 143 3.11 -1.24 -16.26
CA PRO A 143 1.66 -1.37 -16.36
C PRO A 143 1.10 -2.56 -15.56
N VAL A 144 1.93 -3.57 -15.25
CA VAL A 144 1.54 -4.71 -14.41
C VAL A 144 1.33 -4.26 -12.96
N ASP A 145 2.06 -3.25 -12.48
CA ASP A 145 1.88 -2.68 -11.15
C ASP A 145 0.54 -1.97 -11.01
N ILE A 146 0.07 -1.29 -12.07
CA ILE A 146 -1.28 -0.72 -12.13
C ILE A 146 -2.34 -1.83 -12.08
N ALA A 147 -2.16 -2.90 -12.85
CA ALA A 147 -3.08 -4.03 -12.83
C ALA A 147 -3.13 -4.70 -11.44
N ALA A 148 -1.97 -4.89 -10.81
CA ALA A 148 -1.84 -5.46 -9.48
C ALA A 148 -2.48 -4.58 -8.39
N ALA A 149 -2.28 -3.27 -8.47
CA ALA A 149 -2.97 -2.29 -7.63
C ALA A 149 -4.49 -2.37 -7.81
N GLY A 150 -4.97 -2.52 -9.04
CA GLY A 150 -6.39 -2.73 -9.36
C GLY A 150 -6.94 -4.00 -8.72
N CYS A 151 -6.21 -5.12 -8.83
CA CYS A 151 -6.54 -6.39 -8.17
C CYS A 151 -6.57 -6.25 -6.64
N GLY A 152 -5.62 -5.53 -6.05
CA GLY A 152 -5.56 -5.27 -4.62
C GLY A 152 -6.76 -4.45 -4.13
N ALA A 153 -7.13 -3.39 -4.85
CA ALA A 153 -8.30 -2.56 -4.57
C ALA A 153 -9.60 -3.37 -4.70
N PHE A 154 -9.73 -4.19 -5.75
CA PHE A 154 -10.88 -5.04 -5.97
C PHE A 154 -11.05 -6.08 -4.86
N LEU A 155 -9.96 -6.77 -4.49
CA LEU A 155 -10.00 -7.75 -3.39
C LEU A 155 -10.34 -7.07 -2.06
N ALA A 156 -9.75 -5.91 -1.76
CA ALA A 156 -10.09 -5.14 -0.56
C ALA A 156 -11.58 -4.82 -0.52
N PHE A 157 -12.15 -4.36 -1.64
CA PHE A 157 -13.57 -4.07 -1.75
C PHE A 157 -14.44 -5.30 -1.49
N LEU A 158 -14.10 -6.45 -2.09
CA LEU A 158 -14.83 -7.71 -1.88
C LEU A 158 -14.79 -8.15 -0.41
N LEU A 159 -13.61 -8.18 0.21
CA LEU A 159 -13.44 -8.58 1.61
C LEU A 159 -14.26 -7.71 2.55
N MET A 160 -14.17 -6.38 2.37
CA MET A 160 -14.93 -5.44 3.16
C MET A 160 -16.43 -5.54 2.90
N HIS A 161 -16.84 -5.74 1.64
CA HIS A 161 -18.24 -5.85 1.28
C HIS A 161 -18.86 -7.10 1.89
N LEU A 162 -18.23 -8.27 1.78
CA LEU A 162 -18.78 -9.52 2.32
C LEU A 162 -19.00 -9.43 3.84
N VAL A 163 -18.04 -8.91 4.58
CA VAL A 163 -18.09 -8.88 6.06
C VAL A 163 -18.90 -7.70 6.60
N LYS A 164 -18.77 -6.49 6.04
CA LYS A 164 -19.50 -5.31 6.56
C LYS A 164 -20.99 -5.32 6.18
N THR A 165 -21.38 -6.09 5.16
CA THR A 165 -22.80 -6.29 4.84
C THR A 165 -23.47 -7.22 5.85
N ASP A 166 -22.75 -8.26 6.31
CA ASP A 166 -23.22 -9.19 7.33
C ASP A 166 -23.39 -8.52 8.71
N ILE A 167 -22.47 -7.63 9.09
CA ILE A 167 -22.56 -6.88 10.36
C ILE A 167 -23.73 -5.88 10.41
N ARG A 168 -24.31 -5.50 9.26
CA ARG A 168 -25.40 -4.51 9.18
C ARG A 168 -26.80 -5.11 9.13
N GLN A 169 -26.92 -6.43 8.90
CA GLN A 169 -28.20 -7.15 8.98
C GLN A 169 -28.49 -7.54 10.45
#